data_AF-A0A356X339-F1
#
_entry.id   AF-A0A356X339-F1
#
_cell.length_a   1.000
_cell.length_b   1.000
_cell.length_c   1.000
_cell.angle_alpha   90.00
_cell.angle_beta   90.00
_cell.angle_gamma   90.00
#
_symmetry.space_group_name_H-M   'P 1'
#
loop_
_entity.id
_entity.type
_entity.pdbx_description
1 polymer ?
#
loop_
_entity_poly.entity_id
_entity_poly.type
_entity_poly.pdbx_seq_one_letter_code
_entity_poly.pdbx_strand_id
1 'polypeptide(L)' 'MGKASPAVVMVHGGGWISGDRTLMHPMAKALAEIGFVAATVEYRLSPEAEYPAAVYDIK' A
#
# COMPACT_ATOMS: atom_id res chain seq x y z
N MET A 1 2.03 8.86 27.64
CA MET A 1 1.95 7.95 26.48
C MET A 1 1.30 8.73 25.34
N GLY A 2 1.86 8.74 24.14
CA GLY A 2 1.26 9.42 22.98
C GLY A 2 -0.05 8.75 22.58
N LYS A 3 -1.04 9.55 22.16
CA LYS A 3 -2.32 9.03 21.65
C LYS A 3 -2.05 8.27 20.34
N ALA A 4 -2.70 7.11 20.16
CA ALA A 4 -2.61 6.37 18.90
C ALA A 4 -3.20 7.19 17.75
N SER A 5 -2.45 7.29 16.65
CA SER A 5 -2.92 7.89 15.39
C SER A 5 -3.66 6.86 14.54
N PRO A 6 -4.68 7.27 13.77
CA PRO A 6 -5.30 6.40 12.77
C PRO A 6 -4.28 5.98 11.71
N ALA A 7 -4.38 4.74 11.25
CA ALA A 7 -3.48 4.18 10.24
C ALA A 7 -4.21 3.95 8.90
N VAL A 8 -3.49 4.11 7.79
CA VAL A 8 -3.96 3.84 6.43
C VAL A 8 -2.93 2.97 5.72
N VAL A 9 -3.38 1.82 5.22
CA VAL A 9 -2.60 0.94 4.33
C VAL A 9 -3.03 1.23 2.90
N MET A 10 -2.06 1.55 2.04
CA MET A 10 -2.28 1.95 0.67
C MET A 10 -1.83 0.87 -0.30
N VAL A 11 -2.80 0.30 -1.02
CA VAL A 11 -2.59 -0.69 -2.07
C VAL A 11 -2.56 0.02 -3.42
N HIS A 12 -1.45 -0.07 -4.15
CA HIS A 12 -1.36 0.56 -5.47
C HIS A 12 -2.27 -0.14 -6.48
N GLY A 13 -2.72 0.61 -7.50
CA GLY A 13 -3.43 0.04 -8.66
C GLY A 13 -2.47 -0.62 -9.65
N GLY A 14 -2.92 -0.79 -10.90
CA GLY A 14 -2.13 -1.45 -11.96
C GLY A 14 -2.63 -2.84 -12.34
N GLY A 15 -3.85 -3.19 -11.92
CA GLY A 15 -4.57 -4.37 -12.39
C GLY A 15 -3.88 -5.69 -12.06
N TRP A 16 -3.09 -5.74 -10.99
CA TRP A 16 -2.27 -6.88 -10.57
C TRP A 16 -1.13 -7.25 -11.53
N ILE A 17 -0.88 -6.47 -12.59
CA ILE A 17 0.13 -6.77 -13.63
C ILE A 17 1.24 -5.71 -13.67
N SER A 18 1.04 -4.58 -13.00
CA SER A 18 1.99 -3.46 -13.05
C SER A 18 1.91 -2.58 -11.80
N GLY A 19 2.88 -1.69 -11.68
CA GLY A 19 2.97 -0.73 -10.59
C GLY A 19 3.84 -1.23 -9.45
N ASP A 20 4.07 -0.33 -8.51
CA ASP A 20 4.78 -0.62 -7.26
C ASP A 20 4.28 0.31 -6.15
N ARG A 21 4.75 0.06 -4.92
CA ARG A 21 4.35 0.85 -3.74
C ARG A 21 4.69 2.34 -3.84
N THR A 22 5.64 2.74 -4.70
CA THR A 22 6.11 4.12 -4.80
C THR A 22 5.09 5.05 -5.44
N LEU A 23 4.18 4.50 -6.26
CA LEU A 23 3.04 5.22 -6.83
C LEU A 23 2.19 5.92 -5.77
N MET A 24 2.16 5.37 -4.55
CA MET A 24 1.36 5.90 -3.44
C MET A 24 2.13 6.88 -2.54
N HIS A 25 3.44 7.07 -2.73
CA HIS A 25 4.26 7.91 -1.86
C HIS A 25 3.75 9.36 -1.71
N PRO A 26 3.30 10.06 -2.77
CA PRO A 26 2.82 11.44 -2.61
C PRO A 26 1.62 11.54 -1.66
N MET A 27 0.68 10.62 -1.78
CA MET A 27 -0.52 10.56 -0.94
C MET A 27 -0.18 10.09 0.49
N ALA A 28 0.71 9.12 0.64
CA ALA A 28 1.18 8.68 1.96
C ALA A 28 1.84 9.81 2.76
N LYS A 29 2.63 10.66 2.08
CA LYS A 29 3.23 11.86 2.69
C LYS A 29 2.15 12.86 3.12
N ALA A 30 1.19 13.18 2.24
CA ALA A 30 0.09 14.09 2.57
C ALA A 30 -0.75 13.60 3.76
N LEU A 31 -1.01 12.29 3.87
CA LEU A 31 -1.70 11.70 5.01
C LEU A 31 -0.89 11.78 6.30
N ALA A 32 0.43 11.56 6.22
CA ALA A 32 1.32 11.69 7.37
C ALA A 32 1.37 13.12 7.91
N GLU A 33 1.38 14.13 7.02
CA GLU A 33 1.36 15.55 7.39
C GLU A 33 0.10 15.96 8.18
N ILE A 34 -1.03 15.26 7.98
CA ILE A 34 -2.28 15.50 8.70
C ILE A 34 -2.53 14.52 9.85
N GLY A 35 -1.50 13.78 10.28
CA GLY A 35 -1.51 13.02 11.53
C GLY A 35 -1.88 11.54 11.42
N PHE A 36 -1.92 10.96 10.21
CA PHE A 36 -2.07 9.52 10.01
C PHE A 36 -0.72 8.80 10.04
N VAL A 37 -0.75 7.51 10.39
CA VAL A 37 0.32 6.58 10.03
C VAL A 37 -0.01 5.98 8.67
N ALA A 38 0.73 6.35 7.63
CA ALA A 38 0.50 5.84 6.27
C ALA A 38 1.57 4.79 5.88
N ALA A 39 1.14 3.66 5.33
CA ALA A 39 2.01 2.60 4.84
C ALA A 39 1.63 2.24 3.39
N THR A 40 2.62 2.20 2.49
CA THR A 40 2.43 1.75 1.11
C THR A 40 2.95 0.31 0.98
N VAL A 41 2.15 -0.58 0.40
CA VAL A 41 2.49 -2.01 0.30
C VAL A 41 2.98 -2.37 -1.09
N GLU A 42 3.89 -3.35 -1.13
CA GLU A 42 4.30 -4.05 -2.34
C GLU A 42 3.58 -5.40 -2.37
N TYR A 43 3.21 -5.87 -3.56
CA TYR A 43 2.64 -7.20 -3.75
C TYR A 43 3.17 -7.82 -5.05
N ARG A 44 3.20 -9.15 -5.11
CA ARG A 44 3.64 -9.84 -6.32
C ARG A 44 2.66 -9.61 -7.48
N LEU A 45 3.21 -9.38 -8.67
CA LEU A 45 2.47 -9.12 -9.89
C LEU A 45 2.30 -10.40 -10.73
N SER A 46 1.28 -10.41 -11.58
CA SER A 46 1.10 -11.41 -12.62
C SER A 46 1.88 -11.01 -13.88
N PRO A 47 2.43 -11.98 -14.64
CA PRO A 47 2.26 -13.44 -14.47
C PRO A 47 3.21 -14.12 -13.47
N GLU A 48 4.12 -13.39 -12.83
CA GLU A 48 5.13 -13.96 -11.91
C GLU A 48 4.49 -14.64 -10.69
N ALA A 49 3.35 -14.13 -10.23
CA ALA A 49 2.48 -14.75 -9.26
C ALA A 49 1.02 -14.62 -9.68
N GLU A 50 0.36 -15.77 -9.82
CA GLU A 50 -1.05 -15.83 -10.22
C GLU A 50 -1.99 -15.47 -9.06
N TYR A 51 -3.22 -15.12 -9.40
CA TYR A 51 -4.28 -14.96 -8.40
C TYR A 51 -4.42 -16.25 -7.56
N PRO A 52 -4.49 -16.17 -6.21
CA PRO A 52 -4.69 -14.97 -5.39
C PRO A 52 -3.43 -14.44 -4.69
N ALA A 53 -2.22 -14.66 -5.20
CA ALA A 53 -0.97 -14.34 -4.51
C ALA A 53 -0.88 -12.89 -4.01
N ALA A 54 -1.22 -11.91 -4.86
CA ALA A 54 -1.24 -10.50 -4.47
C ALA A 54 -2.20 -10.22 -3.30
N VAL A 55 -3.35 -10.91 -3.24
CA VAL A 55 -4.32 -10.77 -2.14
C VAL A 55 -3.73 -11.29 -0.82
N TYR A 56 -2.96 -12.37 -0.87
CA TYR A 56 -2.30 -12.92 0.31
C TYR A 56 -1.10 -12.09 0.78
N ASP A 57 -0.44 -11.37 -0.12
CA ASP A 57 0.63 -10.45 0.26
C ASP A 57 0.07 -9.24 1.05
N ILE A 58 -1.19 -8.87 0.82
CA ILE A 58 -1.85 -7.70 1.42
C ILE A 58 -2.61 -8.04 2.72
N LYS A 59 -3.03 -9.29 2.91
CA LYS A 59 -3.97 -9.73 3.96
C LYS A 59 -3.34 -9.94 5.33
#